data_AF-A0A545UTR6-F1
#
_entry.id   AF-A0A545UTR6-F1
#
_cell.length_a   1.000
_cell.length_b   1.000
_cell.length_c   1.000
_cell.angle_alpha   90.00
_cell.angle_beta   90.00
_cell.angle_gamma   90.00
#
_symmetry.space_group_name_H-M   'P 1'
#
loop_
_entity.id
_entity.type
_entity.pdbx_description
1 polymer ?
#
loop_
_entity_poly.entity_id
_entity_poly.type
_entity_poly.pdbx_seq_one_letter_code
_entity_poly.pdbx_strand_id
1 'polypeptide(L)'
;MAAVDAAAATSSRTAQDVIAALNLTPHPEKGYFVETYRDGAQTVAAASASASATGSDPAAAGKPRAASTYIYYLLEGASGLSHWHRVLDAVEVWHYYAGAPLRLSLAWDDGRPVRDVVLGADLWSGHRPQVVVERGQWQHAQSLGDWTLVGCSVAPGFEFDGFQMAEPGWEPNGAPAATESK
;
A
#
# COMPACT_ATOMS: atom_id res chain seq x y z
N MET A 1 -18.74 -31.08 5.42
CA MET A 1 -18.41 -30.45 4.13
C MET A 1 -18.95 -29.01 4.17
N ALA A 2 -18.18 -28.08 4.74
CA ALA A 2 -18.67 -26.74 5.09
C ALA A 2 -17.50 -25.72 5.08
N ALA A 3 -16.92 -25.50 3.90
CA ALA A 3 -15.72 -24.67 3.72
C ALA A 3 -15.69 -23.92 2.37
N VAL A 4 -16.86 -23.74 1.72
CA VAL A 4 -16.97 -23.15 0.38
C VAL A 4 -17.66 -21.78 0.32
N ASP A 5 -18.47 -21.40 1.32
CA ASP A 5 -19.26 -20.15 1.28
C ASP A 5 -18.59 -18.92 1.91
N ALA A 6 -17.50 -19.06 2.67
CA ALA A 6 -16.89 -17.91 3.38
C ALA A 6 -16.37 -16.83 2.43
N ALA A 7 -15.82 -17.22 1.27
CA ALA A 7 -15.38 -16.28 0.23
C ALA A 7 -16.54 -15.73 -0.62
N ALA A 8 -17.65 -16.46 -0.73
CA ALA A 8 -18.85 -16.01 -1.44
C ALA A 8 -19.72 -15.06 -0.61
N ALA A 9 -19.69 -15.18 0.73
CA ALA A 9 -20.43 -14.31 1.64
C ALA A 9 -20.01 -12.83 1.51
N THR A 10 -18.71 -12.56 1.35
CA THR A 10 -18.19 -11.20 1.11
C THR A 10 -18.56 -10.65 -0.28
N SER A 11 -18.84 -11.50 -1.27
CA SER A 11 -19.32 -11.10 -2.60
C SER A 11 -20.75 -10.51 -2.59
N SER A 12 -21.46 -10.54 -1.45
CA SER A 12 -22.80 -9.98 -1.30
C SER A 12 -22.84 -8.51 -0.83
N ARG A 13 -21.68 -7.93 -0.50
CA ARG A 13 -21.57 -6.58 0.08
C ARG A 13 -21.01 -5.58 -0.91
N THR A 14 -21.55 -4.36 -0.88
CA THR A 14 -21.01 -3.24 -1.63
C THR A 14 -19.78 -2.67 -0.93
N ALA A 15 -19.00 -1.85 -1.63
CA ALA A 15 -17.90 -1.11 -1.02
C ALA A 15 -18.39 -0.23 0.15
N GLN A 16 -19.58 0.37 -0.01
CA GLN A 16 -20.19 1.29 0.95
C GLN A 16 -20.66 0.57 2.23
N ASP A 17 -21.09 -0.70 2.14
CA ASP A 17 -21.30 -1.56 3.32
C ASP A 17 -20.01 -1.69 4.15
N VAL A 18 -18.87 -1.90 3.48
CA VAL A 18 -17.57 -2.15 4.13
C VAL A 18 -16.98 -0.85 4.69
N ILE A 19 -17.08 0.25 3.95
CA ILE A 19 -16.71 1.60 4.41
C ILE A 19 -17.46 1.95 5.70
N ALA A 20 -18.79 1.73 5.73
CA ALA A 20 -19.61 1.98 6.90
C ALA A 20 -19.29 1.02 8.07
N ALA A 21 -19.10 -0.27 7.79
CA ALA A 21 -18.81 -1.27 8.83
C ALA A 21 -17.44 -1.08 9.52
N LEU A 22 -16.45 -0.52 8.81
CA LEU A 22 -15.10 -0.28 9.31
C LEU A 22 -14.83 1.19 9.67
N ASN A 23 -15.79 2.10 9.47
CA ASN A 23 -15.67 3.55 9.67
C ASN A 23 -14.51 4.17 8.85
N LEU A 24 -14.35 3.76 7.59
CA LEU A 24 -13.29 4.28 6.73
C LEU A 24 -13.60 5.72 6.28
N THR A 25 -12.56 6.54 6.18
CA THR A 25 -12.64 7.93 5.67
C THR A 25 -11.83 8.09 4.38
N PRO A 26 -12.16 9.02 3.47
CA PRO A 26 -11.43 9.15 2.19
C PRO A 26 -9.93 9.42 2.36
N HIS A 27 -9.09 8.72 1.60
CA HIS A 27 -7.63 8.88 1.59
C HIS A 27 -7.18 9.80 0.42
N PRO A 28 -6.14 10.65 0.57
CA PRO A 28 -5.74 11.62 -0.46
C PRO A 28 -5.33 11.02 -1.82
N GLU A 29 -4.84 9.78 -1.85
CA GLU A 29 -4.43 9.09 -3.10
C GLU A 29 -5.60 8.41 -3.85
N LYS A 30 -6.85 8.69 -3.45
CA LYS A 30 -8.09 7.90 -3.63
C LYS A 30 -8.23 6.72 -2.66
N GLY A 31 -9.42 6.14 -2.64
CA GLY A 31 -9.80 5.07 -1.70
C GLY A 31 -10.22 5.61 -0.34
N TYR A 32 -10.41 4.71 0.61
CA TYR A 32 -10.84 5.01 1.98
C TYR A 32 -10.00 4.23 2.98
N PHE A 33 -9.65 4.84 4.11
CA PHE A 33 -8.75 4.25 5.10
C PHE A 33 -9.19 4.53 6.55
N VAL A 34 -8.62 3.77 7.48
CA VAL A 34 -8.60 4.11 8.92
C VAL A 34 -7.36 3.50 9.57
N GLU A 35 -6.69 4.25 10.45
CA GLU A 35 -5.63 3.71 11.31
C GLU A 35 -6.25 2.85 12.41
N THR A 36 -5.89 1.58 12.46
CA THR A 36 -6.43 0.60 13.42
C THR A 36 -5.47 0.33 14.58
N TYR A 37 -4.18 0.57 14.36
CA TYR A 37 -3.14 0.40 15.36
C TYR A 37 -1.96 1.34 15.11
N ARG A 38 -1.39 1.85 16.21
CA ARG A 38 -0.13 2.60 16.26
C ARG A 38 0.58 2.19 17.54
N ASP A 39 1.82 1.74 17.44
CA ASP A 39 2.55 1.25 18.60
C ASP A 39 2.89 2.39 19.57
N GLY A 40 2.58 2.19 20.86
CA GLY A 40 2.95 3.11 21.93
C GLY A 40 4.44 3.07 22.27
N ALA A 41 5.14 2.00 21.90
CA ALA A 41 6.60 1.94 21.94
C ALA A 41 7.18 2.81 20.82
N GLN A 42 7.76 3.96 21.21
CA GLN A 42 8.54 4.77 20.29
C GLN A 42 9.91 4.14 20.02
N THR A 43 10.33 4.20 18.77
CA THR A 43 11.67 3.83 18.34
C THR A 43 12.33 5.04 17.68
N VAL A 44 13.62 5.23 17.93
CA VAL A 44 14.42 6.09 17.05
C VAL A 44 14.58 5.34 15.73
N ALA A 45 14.24 6.00 14.62
CA ALA A 45 14.61 5.46 13.31
C ALA A 45 16.13 5.38 13.24
N ALA A 46 16.66 4.19 12.95
CA ALA A 46 18.07 4.07 12.58
C ALA A 46 18.29 4.98 11.36
N ALA A 47 19.23 5.93 11.48
CA ALA A 47 19.60 6.81 10.37
C ALA A 47 19.89 5.95 9.13
N SER A 48 19.44 6.41 7.96
CA SER A 48 19.39 5.58 6.76
C SER A 48 20.75 4.92 6.48
N ALA A 49 20.74 3.65 6.09
CA ALA A 49 21.94 2.81 5.94
C ALA A 49 22.82 3.17 4.72
N SER A 50 22.83 4.45 4.35
CA SER A 50 23.63 5.08 3.29
C SER A 50 24.66 6.06 3.87
N ALA A 51 25.23 5.75 5.02
CA ALA A 51 26.38 6.44 5.60
C ALA A 51 27.38 5.44 6.19
N SER A 52 28.67 5.63 5.92
CA SER A 52 29.75 4.87 6.55
C SER A 52 29.86 5.28 8.02
N ALA A 53 29.25 4.52 8.92
CA ALA A 53 29.06 4.87 10.33
C ALA A 53 30.33 4.75 11.21
N THR A 54 31.42 5.43 10.83
CA THR A 54 32.60 5.66 11.68
C THR A 54 32.43 6.93 12.52
N GLY A 55 31.35 6.99 13.31
CA GLY A 55 31.04 8.14 14.17
C GLY A 55 29.66 8.03 14.80
N SER A 56 29.61 7.93 16.13
CA SER A 56 28.35 7.92 16.91
C SER A 56 28.00 9.35 17.35
N ASP A 57 27.49 10.17 16.42
CA ASP A 57 26.95 11.48 16.77
C ASP A 57 25.52 11.34 17.33
N PRO A 58 25.26 11.71 18.60
CA PRO A 58 23.91 11.67 19.16
C PRO A 58 22.93 12.64 18.49
N ALA A 59 23.41 13.66 17.76
CA ALA A 59 22.55 14.54 16.95
C ALA A 59 22.04 13.88 15.65
N ALA A 60 22.60 12.73 15.26
CA ALA A 60 22.14 11.93 14.11
C ALA A 60 20.99 10.95 14.48
N ALA A 61 20.52 10.94 15.74
CA ALA A 61 19.37 10.14 16.14
C ALA A 61 18.07 10.74 15.56
N GLY A 62 17.37 9.97 14.72
CA GLY A 62 16.13 10.40 14.09
C GLY A 62 14.99 10.65 15.08
N LYS A 63 14.04 11.53 14.69
CA LYS A 63 12.77 11.80 15.39
C LYS A 63 12.12 10.48 15.84
N PRO A 64 11.71 10.33 17.11
CA PRO A 64 10.99 9.14 17.55
C PRO A 64 9.67 8.97 16.78
N ARG A 65 9.47 7.81 16.15
CA ARG A 65 8.18 7.36 15.56
C ARG A 65 7.74 6.05 16.24
N ALA A 66 6.48 5.65 16.10
CA ALA A 66 6.00 4.37 16.65
C ALA A 66 6.80 3.17 16.10
N ALA A 67 6.84 2.03 16.78
CA ALA A 67 7.51 0.83 16.24
C ALA A 67 6.82 0.26 14.97
N SER A 68 5.49 0.41 14.86
CA SER A 68 4.72 0.14 13.63
C SER A 68 3.34 0.83 13.66
N THR A 69 2.68 0.88 12.51
CA THR A 69 1.27 1.32 12.35
C THR A 69 0.55 0.42 11.35
N TYR A 70 -0.72 0.10 11.61
CA TYR A 70 -1.57 -0.69 10.73
C TYR A 70 -2.82 0.09 10.34
N ILE A 71 -3.19 0.05 9.06
CA ILE A 71 -4.43 0.64 8.53
C ILE A 71 -5.32 -0.44 7.90
N TYR A 72 -6.63 -0.21 7.83
CA TYR A 72 -7.43 -0.74 6.73
C TYR A 72 -7.39 0.24 5.56
N TYR A 73 -7.40 -0.28 4.33
CA TYR A 73 -7.58 0.51 3.12
C TYR A 73 -8.54 -0.20 2.16
N LEU A 74 -9.45 0.55 1.54
CA LEU A 74 -10.41 0.07 0.55
C LEU A 74 -10.35 0.93 -0.71
N LEU A 75 -10.29 0.27 -1.87
CA LEU A 75 -10.37 0.91 -3.19
C LEU A 75 -11.58 0.39 -3.95
N GLU A 76 -12.47 1.30 -4.36
CA GLU A 76 -13.60 1.02 -5.27
C GLU A 76 -13.08 0.92 -6.71
N GLY A 77 -13.47 -0.10 -7.48
CA GLY A 77 -13.06 -0.26 -8.87
C GLY A 77 -13.45 0.92 -9.76
N ALA A 78 -14.58 1.57 -9.44
CA ALA A 78 -15.04 2.80 -10.08
C ALA A 78 -14.11 4.02 -9.88
N SER A 79 -13.21 3.98 -8.89
CA SER A 79 -12.16 5.01 -8.70
C SER A 79 -11.00 4.87 -9.70
N GLY A 80 -10.89 3.72 -10.38
CA GLY A 80 -9.77 3.37 -11.24
C GLY A 80 -8.47 3.11 -10.46
N LEU A 81 -7.34 3.49 -11.05
CA LEU A 81 -6.03 3.47 -10.39
C LEU A 81 -5.96 4.52 -9.28
N SER A 82 -5.40 4.19 -8.13
CA SER A 82 -4.94 5.17 -7.14
C SER A 82 -3.76 5.98 -7.68
N HIS A 83 -3.41 7.08 -7.02
CA HIS A 83 -2.25 7.87 -7.41
C HIS A 83 -0.94 7.14 -7.09
N TRP A 84 0.06 7.28 -7.98
CA TRP A 84 1.43 6.87 -7.70
C TRP A 84 1.92 7.58 -6.43
N HIS A 85 2.39 6.80 -5.47
CA HIS A 85 2.93 7.29 -4.22
C HIS A 85 4.03 6.37 -3.70
N ARG A 86 4.71 6.76 -2.63
CA ARG A 86 5.74 5.97 -1.94
C ARG A 86 5.93 6.42 -0.50
N VAL A 87 6.38 5.49 0.34
CA VAL A 87 6.89 5.78 1.69
C VAL A 87 8.42 5.79 1.62
N LEU A 88 9.05 6.92 1.96
CA LEU A 88 10.46 7.19 1.71
C LEU A 88 11.40 6.50 2.72
N ASP A 89 10.97 6.39 3.97
CA ASP A 89 11.80 5.96 5.11
C ASP A 89 11.40 4.59 5.69
N ALA A 90 10.17 4.14 5.45
CA ALA A 90 9.59 2.89 5.97
C ALA A 90 9.34 1.84 4.87
N VAL A 91 9.35 0.56 5.25
CA VAL A 91 8.81 -0.53 4.43
C VAL A 91 7.31 -0.61 4.68
N GLU A 92 6.52 -0.84 3.64
CA GLU A 92 5.09 -1.13 3.76
C GLU A 92 4.80 -2.58 3.33
N VAL A 93 3.86 -3.22 4.02
CA VAL A 93 3.40 -4.57 3.72
C VAL A 93 1.90 -4.53 3.48
N TRP A 94 1.48 -4.84 2.26
CA TRP A 94 0.09 -4.91 1.82
C TRP A 94 -0.45 -6.32 2.08
N HIS A 95 -1.65 -6.42 2.66
CA HIS A 95 -2.33 -7.66 3.02
C HIS A 95 -3.74 -7.69 2.41
N TYR A 96 -4.05 -8.66 1.54
CA TYR A 96 -5.40 -8.82 1.01
C TYR A 96 -6.35 -9.40 2.09
N TYR A 97 -7.53 -8.79 2.25
CA TYR A 97 -8.57 -9.28 3.16
C TYR A 97 -9.85 -9.72 2.45
N ALA A 98 -10.42 -8.90 1.56
CA ALA A 98 -11.71 -9.19 0.92
C ALA A 98 -11.96 -8.43 -0.39
N GLY A 99 -13.00 -8.82 -1.12
CA GLY A 99 -13.45 -8.18 -2.36
C GLY A 99 -12.90 -8.88 -3.62
N ALA A 100 -12.75 -8.13 -4.70
CA ALA A 100 -12.01 -8.57 -5.88
C ALA A 100 -10.48 -8.57 -5.58
N PRO A 101 -9.65 -9.31 -6.33
CA PRO A 101 -8.21 -9.15 -6.27
C PRO A 101 -7.80 -7.72 -6.64
N LEU A 102 -6.68 -7.25 -6.11
CA LEU A 102 -6.13 -5.92 -6.39
C LEU A 102 -4.82 -6.06 -7.14
N ARG A 103 -4.67 -5.32 -8.23
CA ARG A 103 -3.37 -5.12 -8.87
C ARG A 103 -2.60 -4.04 -8.10
N LEU A 104 -1.40 -4.38 -7.66
CA LEU A 104 -0.42 -3.47 -7.09
C LEU A 104 0.76 -3.40 -8.07
N SER A 105 0.94 -2.26 -8.72
CA SER A 105 2.03 -2.04 -9.69
C SER A 105 3.17 -1.29 -8.99
N LEU A 106 4.40 -1.77 -9.16
CA LEU A 106 5.57 -1.34 -8.37
C LEU A 106 6.74 -0.93 -9.26
N ALA A 107 7.36 0.22 -8.98
CA ALA A 107 8.41 0.80 -9.81
C ALA A 107 9.55 1.44 -9.00
N TRP A 108 10.76 1.46 -9.55
CA TRP A 108 11.93 2.12 -8.95
C TRP A 108 12.28 3.47 -9.60
N ASP A 109 11.59 3.85 -10.68
CA ASP A 109 11.87 5.06 -11.48
C ASP A 109 13.31 5.10 -12.05
N ASP A 110 13.96 3.94 -12.19
CA ASP A 110 15.33 3.78 -12.68
C ASP A 110 15.41 3.22 -14.11
N GLY A 111 14.30 3.29 -14.86
CA GLY A 111 14.18 2.78 -16.23
C GLY A 111 13.84 1.29 -16.33
N ARG A 112 13.76 0.55 -15.21
CA ARG A 112 13.26 -0.83 -15.22
C ARG A 112 11.74 -0.88 -15.44
N PRO A 113 11.21 -1.91 -16.12
CA PRO A 113 9.77 -2.09 -16.30
C PRO A 113 9.00 -2.08 -14.97
N VAL A 114 7.82 -1.48 -14.99
CA VAL A 114 6.84 -1.57 -13.89
C VAL A 114 6.51 -3.05 -13.62
N ARG A 115 6.49 -3.44 -12.34
CA ARG A 115 6.20 -4.79 -11.88
C ARG A 115 4.79 -4.87 -11.28
N ASP A 116 3.87 -5.43 -12.04
CA ASP A 116 2.53 -5.76 -11.55
C ASP A 116 2.55 -7.00 -10.66
N VAL A 117 1.83 -6.97 -9.54
CA VAL A 117 1.53 -8.14 -8.69
C VAL A 117 0.03 -8.14 -8.37
N VAL A 118 -0.60 -9.32 -8.42
CA VAL A 118 -2.01 -9.47 -8.01
C VAL A 118 -2.07 -9.87 -6.53
N LEU A 119 -2.57 -8.95 -5.71
CA LEU A 119 -2.87 -9.15 -4.30
C LEU A 119 -4.23 -9.86 -4.17
N GLY A 120 -4.25 -11.05 -3.58
CA GLY A 120 -5.46 -11.89 -3.55
C GLY A 120 -5.24 -13.30 -2.99
N ALA A 121 -6.35 -14.00 -2.73
CA ALA A 121 -6.34 -15.31 -2.07
C ALA A 121 -6.04 -16.51 -2.99
N ASP A 122 -6.19 -16.39 -4.31
CA ASP A 122 -5.96 -17.50 -5.24
C ASP A 122 -4.46 -17.72 -5.53
N LEU A 123 -3.83 -18.52 -4.67
CA LEU A 123 -2.43 -18.91 -4.78
C LEU A 123 -2.11 -19.66 -6.09
N TRP A 124 -3.09 -20.35 -6.67
CA TRP A 124 -2.93 -21.22 -7.84
C TRP A 124 -2.94 -20.43 -9.14
N SER A 125 -3.75 -19.37 -9.22
CA SER A 125 -3.63 -18.33 -10.25
C SER A 125 -2.44 -17.38 -10.02
N GLY A 126 -1.57 -17.67 -9.05
CA GLY A 126 -0.35 -16.91 -8.78
C GLY A 126 -0.53 -15.67 -7.91
N HIS A 127 -1.73 -15.40 -7.40
CA HIS A 127 -1.98 -14.25 -6.52
C HIS A 127 -1.21 -14.40 -5.20
N ARG A 128 -0.99 -13.28 -4.51
CA ARG A 128 -0.32 -13.28 -3.20
C ARG A 128 -1.21 -12.58 -2.16
N PRO A 129 -1.52 -13.21 -1.02
CA PRO A 129 -2.24 -12.54 0.07
C PRO A 129 -1.43 -11.44 0.75
N GLN A 130 -0.12 -11.40 0.52
CA GLN A 130 0.82 -10.42 1.07
C GLN A 130 1.84 -9.99 0.01
N VAL A 131 2.13 -8.70 -0.07
CA VAL A 131 3.25 -8.13 -0.85
C VAL A 131 4.00 -7.11 0.02
N VAL A 132 5.33 -7.12 -0.08
CA VAL A 132 6.21 -6.13 0.54
C VAL A 132 6.56 -5.07 -0.51
N VAL A 133 6.48 -3.81 -0.10
CA VAL A 133 6.90 -2.63 -0.86
C VAL A 133 8.05 -1.97 -0.12
N GLU A 134 9.18 -1.85 -0.81
CA GLU A 134 10.44 -1.39 -0.22
C GLU A 134 10.51 0.13 -0.07
N ARG A 135 11.39 0.61 0.82
CA ARG A 135 11.60 2.04 1.09
C ARG A 135 11.87 2.80 -0.22
N GLY A 136 11.08 3.84 -0.49
CA GLY A 136 11.22 4.69 -1.68
C GLY A 136 10.75 4.06 -3.00
N GLN A 137 10.25 2.81 -3.00
CA GLN A 137 9.62 2.19 -4.16
C GLN A 137 8.27 2.86 -4.45
N TRP A 138 8.07 3.27 -5.70
CA TRP A 138 6.78 3.79 -6.15
C TRP A 138 5.77 2.66 -6.27
N GLN A 139 4.54 2.93 -5.83
CA GLN A 139 3.40 2.03 -5.86
C GLN A 139 2.12 2.75 -6.31
N HIS A 140 1.26 2.04 -7.04
CA HIS A 140 -0.15 2.39 -7.18
C HIS A 140 -1.02 1.13 -7.26
N ALA A 141 -2.31 1.28 -7.02
CA ALA A 141 -3.24 0.17 -6.84
C ALA A 141 -4.49 0.30 -7.72
N GLN A 142 -5.08 -0.84 -8.10
CA GLN A 142 -6.36 -0.92 -8.79
C GLN A 142 -7.12 -2.17 -8.34
N SER A 143 -8.36 -2.03 -7.89
CA SER A 143 -9.26 -3.18 -7.73
C SER A 143 -9.62 -3.76 -9.10
N LEU A 144 -9.54 -5.09 -9.25
CA LEU A 144 -9.88 -5.81 -10.48
C LEU A 144 -11.37 -6.22 -10.54
N GLY A 145 -12.21 -5.54 -9.77
CA GLY A 145 -13.66 -5.68 -9.71
C GLY A 145 -14.27 -4.53 -8.90
N ASP A 146 -15.46 -4.71 -8.34
CA ASP A 146 -16.23 -3.62 -7.73
C ASP A 146 -15.51 -2.91 -6.57
N TRP A 147 -14.80 -3.65 -5.73
CA TRP A 147 -13.95 -3.12 -4.65
C TRP A 147 -12.94 -4.16 -4.14
N THR A 148 -11.87 -3.69 -3.49
CA THR A 148 -10.95 -4.54 -2.70
C THR A 148 -10.69 -3.90 -1.34
N LEU A 149 -10.76 -4.71 -0.28
CA LEU A 149 -10.31 -4.37 1.07
C LEU A 149 -8.94 -5.03 1.34
N VAL A 150 -8.00 -4.22 1.79
CA VAL A 150 -6.67 -4.62 2.25
C VAL A 150 -6.40 -4.07 3.65
N GLY A 151 -5.33 -4.53 4.27
CA GLY A 151 -4.64 -3.82 5.33
C GLY A 151 -3.22 -3.50 4.92
N CYS A 152 -2.69 -2.36 5.36
CA CYS A 152 -1.29 -1.99 5.12
C CYS A 152 -0.57 -1.82 6.46
N SER A 153 0.62 -2.43 6.56
CA SER A 153 1.44 -2.44 7.77
C SER A 153 2.77 -1.75 7.50
N VAL A 154 3.06 -0.65 8.19
CA VAL A 154 4.24 0.20 7.91
C VAL A 154 5.30 0.08 9.01
N ALA A 155 6.57 -0.04 8.60
CA ALA A 155 7.72 -0.23 9.48
C ALA A 155 8.99 0.58 9.09
N PRO A 156 9.40 1.58 9.90
CA PRO A 156 8.42 1.88 11.79
C PRO A 156 7.12 2.62 11.48
N GLY A 157 6.36 3.10 12.45
CA GLY A 157 5.05 3.70 12.21
C GLY A 157 5.06 4.80 11.16
N PHE A 158 4.01 4.83 10.33
CA PHE A 158 3.79 5.81 9.28
C PHE A 158 3.69 7.23 9.83
N GLU A 159 4.40 8.15 9.20
CA GLU A 159 4.34 9.59 9.43
C GLU A 159 4.21 10.27 8.06
N PHE A 160 3.33 11.27 7.93
CA PHE A 160 3.14 11.98 6.66
C PHE A 160 4.40 12.68 6.16
N ASP A 161 5.34 13.03 7.06
CA ASP A 161 6.68 13.54 6.71
C ASP A 161 7.47 12.59 5.78
N GLY A 162 7.17 11.29 5.80
CA GLY A 162 7.79 10.25 4.97
C GLY A 162 6.99 9.84 3.75
N PHE A 163 5.80 10.39 3.52
CA PHE A 163 4.92 10.04 2.38
C PHE A 163 5.11 11.01 1.21
N GLN A 164 5.30 10.48 0.00
CA GLN A 164 5.32 11.26 -1.23
C GLN A 164 4.29 10.71 -2.23
N MET A 165 3.34 11.56 -2.65
CA MET A 165 2.51 11.34 -3.83
C MET A 165 3.16 11.97 -5.06
N ALA A 166 2.93 11.40 -6.25
CA ALA A 166 3.40 11.95 -7.51
C ALA A 166 2.47 13.06 -8.04
N GLU A 167 3.02 13.93 -8.89
CA GLU A 167 2.25 14.99 -9.55
C GLU A 167 1.22 14.42 -10.56
N PRO A 168 0.10 15.12 -10.83
CA PRO A 168 -0.90 14.66 -11.78
C PRO A 168 -0.33 14.39 -13.19
N GLY A 169 -0.48 13.15 -13.67
CA GLY A 169 0.03 12.71 -14.97
C GLY A 169 1.50 12.27 -14.97
N TRP A 170 2.15 12.17 -13.80
CA TRP A 170 3.44 11.51 -13.67
C TRP A 170 3.31 9.98 -13.80
N GLU A 171 4.26 9.37 -14.50
CA GLU A 171 4.46 7.92 -14.62
C GLU A 171 5.97 7.61 -14.44
N PRO A 172 6.35 6.46 -13.86
CA PRO A 172 7.75 6.12 -13.62
C PRO A 172 8.53 5.86 -14.91
N ASN A 173 9.82 6.19 -14.91
CA ASN A 173 10.75 5.77 -15.96
C ASN A 173 10.78 4.24 -16.05
N GLY A 174 10.27 3.69 -17.16
CA GLY A 174 10.05 2.25 -17.36
C GLY A 174 8.58 1.83 -17.41
N ALA A 175 7.63 2.74 -17.21
CA ALA A 175 6.25 2.55 -17.64
C ALA A 175 6.18 2.33 -19.18
N PRO A 176 5.24 1.51 -19.68
CA PRO A 176 4.99 1.43 -21.12
C PRO A 176 4.53 2.81 -21.62
N ALA A 177 5.05 3.23 -22.77
CA ALA A 177 4.61 4.48 -23.40
C ALA A 177 3.08 4.46 -23.59
N ALA A 178 2.40 5.51 -23.13
CA ALA A 178 0.95 5.60 -23.16
C ALA A 178 0.43 5.39 -24.59
N THR A 179 -0.25 4.27 -24.83
CA THR A 179 -0.76 3.91 -26.15
C THR A 179 -1.89 4.86 -26.50
N GLU A 180 -1.65 5.81 -27.40
CA GLU A 180 -2.68 6.70 -27.93
C GLU A 180 -3.82 5.87 -28.53
N SER A 181 -4.96 5.84 -27.82
CA SER A 181 -6.15 5.14 -28.28
C SER A 181 -6.76 5.94 -29.43
N LYS A 182 -6.73 5.34 -30.62
CA LYS A 182 -7.10 5.95 -31.90
C LYS A 182 -8.51 5.55 -32.35
#